data_AF-H2L649-F1
#
_entry.id   AF-H2L649-F1
#
_cell.length_a   1.000
_cell.length_b   1.000
_cell.length_c   1.000
_cell.angle_alpha   90.00
_cell.angle_beta   90.00
_cell.angle_gamma   90.00
#
_symmetry.space_group_name_H-M   'P 1'
#
loop_
_entity.id
_entity.type
_entity.pdbx_description
1 polymer ?
#
loop_
_entity_poly.entity_id
_entity_poly.type
_entity_poly.pdbx_seq_one_letter_code
_entity_poly.pdbx_strand_id
1 'polypeptide(L)'
;MAAEESRLKQRHHKSSVFRGGDDGFKLDKSHLRHKEDEDDLLDEEEEEEEDVGTARPLQIVVANEEEHSFSLQEAALEQLLLQKEVQDLHVVVVSVAGAFRKGKSFLLDFMLRYMYKKSEDWWIGGENDPLTGFTWRGGCERETTGILAWSEVFVVEKPDGQKVAVLLIDTQGAFDSQSTIKDCATLFALSTMTSSVQVYNLSQNVQEDDLQHLQLFTEYGRLAMEEVYEKPFQTLMFLIRDWCYPYEHQYGLEGGQSFLEKRLQVKQNQHEELQNVRKHIHSCFSNISCFLLPHPGLKVATNPHFDGRLRDIDDEFKRALQDLIPTLLSPENLVEKEIGGVKITCRDLLHYFKAYMKIYQGEELPHPKSMLQATAEANNLAAVAGAKDLYNKSMEQICGGDKPYISPAELERRHTELLQTSVRHFRSVKKMGGEDFCRRYQEQLEAELNESYTNFTKHNDGKNIFFAARTPAMLFAVMFVMYVVSLVTGFVGISYVAVLCNLVMGVALTALCIWAYVKYSGKFRDVGRVIDIVAETLWEQVFSKLFEVARSRIPLGSLIPVPRPRLASNNNVKKKN
;
A
#
# COMPACT_ATOMS: atom_id res chain seq x y z
N MET A 1 59.68 20.95 -37.72
CA MET A 1 60.39 19.66 -37.50
C MET A 1 59.47 18.76 -36.69
N ALA A 2 58.88 17.68 -37.16
CA ALA A 2 58.71 17.11 -38.49
C ALA A 2 57.32 16.43 -38.45
N ALA A 3 56.54 16.61 -39.51
CA ALA A 3 55.23 16.01 -39.74
C ALA A 3 55.32 15.25 -41.05
N GLU A 4 54.80 14.03 -41.08
CA GLU A 4 54.55 13.16 -42.25
C GLU A 4 53.97 11.86 -41.65
N GLU A 5 53.02 11.13 -42.20
CA GLU A 5 52.13 11.24 -43.35
C GLU A 5 51.22 9.98 -43.27
N SER A 6 50.12 10.01 -44.03
CA SER A 6 49.53 8.85 -44.72
C SER A 6 48.20 8.22 -44.23
N ARG A 7 47.16 8.61 -44.99
CA ARG A 7 46.26 7.75 -45.80
C ARG A 7 44.98 7.15 -45.19
N LEU A 8 43.91 7.93 -45.35
CA LEU A 8 42.66 7.63 -46.07
C LEU A 8 42.59 6.30 -46.86
N LYS A 9 41.43 5.61 -46.78
CA LYS A 9 40.48 5.43 -47.91
C LYS A 9 39.17 4.69 -47.54
N GLN A 10 38.06 5.40 -47.78
CA GLN A 10 36.86 5.02 -48.57
C GLN A 10 35.82 4.06 -47.93
N ARG A 11 34.50 4.24 -48.06
CA ARG A 11 33.71 4.87 -49.15
C ARG A 11 32.24 5.06 -48.71
N HIS A 12 31.65 6.20 -49.08
CA HIS A 12 30.21 6.37 -49.34
C HIS A 12 30.09 6.79 -50.81
N HIS A 13 29.14 6.23 -51.60
CA HIS A 13 28.25 7.04 -52.45
C HIS A 13 27.11 6.26 -53.13
N LYS A 14 26.08 7.05 -53.49
CA LYS A 14 24.75 6.76 -54.08
C LYS A 14 24.77 6.79 -55.63
N SER A 15 23.63 6.34 -56.20
CA SER A 15 23.03 6.65 -57.54
C SER A 15 23.59 5.84 -58.73
N SER A 16 22.89 5.49 -59.83
CA SER A 16 21.49 5.53 -60.29
C SER A 16 21.41 4.90 -61.72
N VAL A 17 20.19 4.57 -62.22
CA VAL A 17 19.72 4.62 -63.65
C VAL A 17 19.93 3.43 -64.64
N PHE A 18 18.78 2.91 -65.17
CA PHE A 18 18.38 2.31 -66.49
C PHE A 18 19.16 1.10 -67.08
N ARG A 19 18.58 0.08 -67.77
CA ARG A 19 17.64 0.06 -68.94
C ARG A 19 17.15 -1.40 -69.24
N GLY A 20 16.05 -1.52 -70.01
CA GLY A 20 15.28 -2.70 -70.53
C GLY A 20 15.96 -4.06 -70.78
N GLY A 21 15.26 -5.19 -70.92
CA GLY A 21 13.90 -5.51 -71.34
C GLY A 21 13.99 -6.71 -72.31
N ASP A 22 13.25 -7.81 -72.08
CA ASP A 22 12.81 -8.73 -73.15
C ASP A 22 11.78 -9.78 -72.67
N ASP A 23 10.97 -10.20 -73.64
CA ASP A 23 9.65 -10.85 -73.63
C ASP A 23 9.50 -12.30 -73.12
N GLY A 24 8.24 -12.69 -72.81
CA GLY A 24 7.84 -14.10 -72.72
C GLY A 24 6.39 -14.40 -72.24
N PHE A 25 5.42 -14.27 -73.15
CA PHE A 25 3.97 -14.57 -73.04
C PHE A 25 3.55 -16.00 -72.58
N LYS A 26 2.44 -16.12 -71.80
CA LYS A 26 1.26 -17.03 -72.00
C LYS A 26 0.29 -16.96 -70.79
N LEU A 27 -0.89 -16.33 -70.90
CA LEU A 27 -2.20 -16.80 -71.40
C LEU A 27 -3.10 -17.51 -70.35
N ASP A 28 -3.86 -16.67 -69.65
CA ASP A 28 -5.30 -16.68 -69.34
C ASP A 28 -6.09 -18.01 -69.12
N LYS A 29 -6.79 -18.06 -67.97
CA LYS A 29 -8.09 -18.74 -67.77
C LYS A 29 -8.91 -18.01 -66.70
N SER A 30 -9.66 -17.02 -67.17
CA SER A 30 -11.06 -16.70 -66.85
C SER A 30 -11.79 -17.38 -65.67
N HIS A 31 -12.36 -16.51 -64.84
CA HIS A 31 -13.72 -16.55 -64.25
C HIS A 31 -14.04 -17.60 -63.18
N LEU A 32 -14.13 -17.15 -61.92
CA LEU A 32 -15.30 -17.31 -61.02
C LEU A 32 -14.94 -16.79 -59.62
N ARG A 33 -15.42 -15.60 -59.24
CA ARG A 33 -16.32 -15.36 -58.08
C ARG A 33 -16.35 -13.90 -57.66
N HIS A 34 -17.58 -13.49 -57.40
CA HIS A 34 -17.99 -12.22 -56.84
C HIS A 34 -17.57 -12.09 -55.38
N LYS A 35 -17.24 -10.84 -55.00
CA LYS A 35 -17.60 -10.10 -53.78
C LYS A 35 -17.60 -10.89 -52.45
N GLU A 36 -16.69 -10.50 -51.58
CA GLU A 36 -16.90 -10.07 -50.18
C GLU A 36 -15.51 -9.98 -49.54
N ASP A 37 -14.99 -8.77 -49.36
CA ASP A 37 -13.78 -8.47 -48.55
C ASP A 37 -13.87 -6.99 -48.15
N GLU A 38 -14.64 -6.70 -47.10
CA GLU A 38 -14.53 -5.50 -46.26
C GLU A 38 -15.33 -5.81 -45.00
N ASP A 39 -14.71 -6.55 -44.07
CA ASP A 39 -14.93 -6.52 -42.62
C ASP A 39 -13.92 -7.49 -41.96
N ASP A 40 -13.60 -7.23 -40.68
CA ASP A 40 -12.69 -7.96 -39.78
C ASP A 40 -11.24 -7.45 -39.67
N LEU A 41 -11.13 -6.18 -39.25
CA LEU A 41 -10.10 -5.73 -38.31
C LEU A 41 -10.81 -5.04 -37.14
N LEU A 42 -11.34 -5.84 -36.23
CA LEU A 42 -11.65 -5.40 -34.88
C LEU A 42 -10.71 -6.17 -33.95
N ASP A 43 -9.70 -5.45 -33.47
CA ASP A 43 -8.91 -5.83 -32.31
C ASP A 43 -9.90 -6.02 -31.14
N GLU A 44 -10.10 -7.25 -30.73
CA GLU A 44 -10.74 -7.58 -29.45
C GLU A 44 -9.74 -7.17 -28.35
N GLU A 45 -9.77 -5.90 -27.97
CA GLU A 45 -9.32 -5.45 -26.65
C GLU A 45 -10.25 -6.11 -25.62
N GLU A 46 -9.85 -7.29 -25.13
CA GLU A 46 -10.43 -7.87 -23.92
C GLU A 46 -10.15 -6.90 -22.76
N GLU A 47 -11.10 -5.99 -22.51
CA GLU A 47 -11.21 -5.29 -21.23
C GLU A 47 -11.39 -6.37 -20.15
N GLU A 48 -10.33 -6.66 -19.40
CA GLU A 48 -10.40 -7.48 -18.19
C GLU A 48 -11.45 -6.86 -17.25
N GLU A 49 -12.64 -7.47 -17.21
CA GLU A 49 -13.64 -7.17 -16.19
C GLU A 49 -12.98 -7.30 -14.81
N GLU A 50 -13.04 -6.25 -13.99
CA GLU A 50 -12.61 -6.30 -12.60
C GLU A 50 -13.43 -7.36 -11.85
N ASP A 51 -12.90 -8.58 -11.75
CA ASP A 51 -13.45 -9.63 -10.90
C ASP A 51 -13.21 -9.23 -9.44
N VAL A 52 -14.22 -8.55 -8.87
CA VAL A 52 -14.26 -8.11 -7.47
C VAL A 52 -14.45 -9.35 -6.60
N GLY A 53 -13.37 -10.07 -6.28
CA GLY A 53 -13.41 -11.10 -5.25
C GLY A 53 -12.26 -12.10 -5.16
N THR A 54 -11.42 -12.28 -6.19
CA THR A 54 -10.35 -13.27 -6.18
C THR A 54 -8.97 -12.66 -5.95
N ALA A 55 -8.19 -13.24 -5.03
CA ALA A 55 -6.81 -12.84 -4.79
C ALA A 55 -5.96 -13.06 -6.06
N ARG A 56 -5.32 -11.99 -6.51
CA ARG A 56 -4.50 -11.91 -7.73
C ARG A 56 -3.15 -11.24 -7.48
N PRO A 57 -2.15 -11.43 -8.35
CA PRO A 57 -0.93 -10.63 -8.30
C PRO A 57 -1.24 -9.17 -8.65
N LEU A 58 -0.74 -8.24 -7.83
CA LEU A 58 -0.95 -6.81 -7.96
C LEU A 58 0.37 -6.13 -8.35
N GLN A 59 0.38 -5.45 -9.48
CA GLN A 59 1.55 -4.72 -9.95
C GLN A 59 1.79 -3.47 -9.08
N ILE A 60 2.83 -3.48 -8.25
CA ILE A 60 3.15 -2.34 -7.37
C ILE A 60 4.15 -1.39 -8.01
N VAL A 61 5.12 -1.89 -8.77
CA VAL A 61 6.09 -1.06 -9.51
C VAL A 61 6.00 -1.42 -10.98
N VAL A 62 5.69 -0.45 -11.84
CA VAL A 62 5.66 -0.61 -13.29
C VAL A 62 6.98 -0.13 -13.87
N ALA A 63 7.61 -0.98 -14.69
CA ALA A 63 8.76 -0.60 -15.50
C ALA A 63 8.28 -0.07 -16.85
N ASN A 64 8.60 1.19 -17.17
CA ASN A 64 8.45 1.71 -18.51
C ASN A 64 9.71 1.39 -19.30
N GLU A 65 9.58 0.48 -20.27
CA GLU A 65 10.70 -0.07 -21.04
C GLU A 65 11.26 0.94 -22.06
N GLU A 66 10.43 1.85 -22.57
CA GLU A 66 10.86 2.85 -23.55
C GLU A 66 11.67 3.97 -22.91
N GLU A 67 11.29 4.36 -21.68
CA GLU A 67 11.93 5.45 -20.94
C GLU A 67 12.95 4.94 -19.91
N HIS A 68 13.10 3.63 -19.74
CA HIS A 68 13.90 3.00 -18.68
C HIS A 68 13.62 3.63 -17.29
N SER A 69 12.33 3.85 -17.01
CA SER A 69 11.85 4.55 -15.82
C SER A 69 10.92 3.65 -15.01
N PHE A 70 10.87 3.87 -13.70
CA PHE A 70 10.02 3.09 -12.79
C PHE A 70 8.97 3.99 -12.15
N SER A 71 7.72 3.55 -12.19
CA SER A 71 6.60 4.24 -11.55
C SER A 71 5.97 3.36 -10.48
N LEU A 72 5.60 3.98 -9.36
CA LEU A 72 4.91 3.31 -8.25
C LEU A 72 3.41 3.44 -8.44
N GLN A 73 2.69 2.33 -8.40
CA GLN A 73 1.23 2.34 -8.35
C GLN A 73 0.77 2.65 -6.91
N GLU A 74 0.81 3.94 -6.54
CA GLU A 74 0.48 4.37 -5.17
C GLU A 74 -0.93 3.95 -4.74
N ALA A 75 -1.92 4.05 -5.63
CA ALA A 75 -3.31 3.69 -5.32
C ALA A 75 -3.47 2.20 -5.02
N ALA A 76 -2.82 1.33 -5.80
CA ALA A 76 -2.84 -0.11 -5.61
C ALA A 76 -2.18 -0.51 -4.27
N LEU A 77 -1.02 0.10 -3.98
CA LEU A 77 -0.29 -0.16 -2.74
C LEU A 77 -1.02 0.39 -1.50
N GLU A 78 -1.70 1.53 -1.62
CA GLU A 78 -2.56 2.10 -0.57
C GLU A 78 -3.75 1.18 -0.26
N GLN A 79 -4.43 0.67 -1.29
CA GLN A 79 -5.54 -0.27 -1.11
C GLN A 79 -5.09 -1.59 -0.45
N LEU A 80 -3.84 -2.01 -0.68
CA LEU A 80 -3.26 -3.21 -0.08
C LEU A 80 -2.84 -3.00 1.38
N LEU A 81 -2.07 -1.94 1.67
CA LEU A 81 -1.41 -1.75 2.96
C LEU A 81 -2.22 -0.93 3.97
N LEU A 82 -3.19 -0.12 3.53
CA LEU A 82 -4.01 0.72 4.42
C LEU A 82 -5.36 0.09 4.79
N GLN A 83 -5.52 -1.22 4.58
CA GLN A 83 -6.72 -1.94 5.03
C GLN A 83 -6.79 -1.91 6.56
N LYS A 84 -7.99 -1.69 7.12
CA LYS A 84 -8.18 -1.48 8.57
C LYS A 84 -7.66 -2.63 9.43
N GLU A 85 -7.68 -3.84 8.90
CA GLU A 85 -7.25 -5.06 9.59
C GLU A 85 -5.72 -5.20 9.70
N VAL A 86 -4.95 -4.63 8.76
CA VAL A 86 -3.49 -4.85 8.65
C VAL A 86 -2.66 -3.57 8.79
N GLN A 87 -3.23 -2.40 8.59
CA GLN A 87 -2.49 -1.12 8.51
C GLN A 87 -1.60 -0.82 9.72
N ASP A 88 -2.05 -1.21 10.92
CA ASP A 88 -1.38 -0.94 12.20
C ASP A 88 -0.56 -2.17 12.67
N LEU A 89 -0.53 -3.27 11.91
CA LEU A 89 0.26 -4.47 12.21
C LEU A 89 1.69 -4.33 11.71
N HIS A 90 2.63 -4.92 12.44
CA HIS A 90 4.01 -5.07 11.98
C HIS A 90 4.08 -5.97 10.76
N VAL A 91 4.82 -5.54 9.74
CA VAL A 91 4.86 -6.22 8.44
C VAL A 91 6.08 -7.13 8.33
N VAL A 92 5.90 -8.30 7.75
CA VAL A 92 6.93 -9.26 7.34
C VAL A 92 6.86 -9.31 5.83
N VAL A 93 7.96 -8.98 5.16
CA VAL A 93 7.99 -8.88 3.70
C VAL A 93 8.98 -9.90 3.18
N VAL A 94 8.47 -10.93 2.52
CA VAL A 94 9.27 -11.97 1.87
C VAL A 94 9.33 -11.68 0.38
N SER A 95 10.52 -11.38 -0.11
CA SER A 95 10.73 -11.11 -1.53
C SER A 95 11.61 -12.18 -2.16
N VAL A 96 11.27 -12.60 -3.38
CA VAL A 96 12.11 -13.49 -4.18
C VAL A 96 12.66 -12.70 -5.37
N ALA A 97 13.98 -12.58 -5.42
CA ALA A 97 14.71 -11.90 -6.50
C ALA A 97 15.84 -12.76 -7.05
N GLY A 98 16.23 -12.52 -8.30
CA GLY A 98 17.28 -13.30 -8.97
C GLY A 98 17.09 -13.30 -10.47
N ALA A 99 17.89 -14.12 -11.17
CA ALA A 99 17.89 -14.15 -12.62
C ALA A 99 16.51 -14.54 -13.22
N PHE A 100 16.28 -14.06 -14.43
CA PHE A 100 15.10 -14.39 -15.25
C PHE A 100 15.02 -15.89 -15.62
N ARG A 101 13.78 -16.42 -15.70
CA ARG A 101 13.41 -17.85 -15.93
C ARG A 101 14.05 -18.87 -14.99
N LYS A 102 14.31 -18.48 -13.74
CA LYS A 102 14.80 -19.40 -12.70
C LYS A 102 13.71 -19.88 -11.72
N GLY A 103 12.45 -19.82 -12.13
CA GLY A 103 11.32 -20.36 -11.36
C GLY A 103 11.03 -19.64 -10.04
N LYS A 104 11.06 -18.30 -10.03
CA LYS A 104 10.75 -17.45 -8.86
C LYS A 104 9.27 -17.50 -8.50
N SER A 105 8.41 -17.13 -9.46
CA SER A 105 6.95 -17.16 -9.33
C SER A 105 6.43 -18.57 -8.99
N PHE A 106 7.03 -19.61 -9.60
CA PHE A 106 6.76 -21.02 -9.25
C PHE A 106 7.02 -21.33 -7.77
N LEU A 107 8.07 -20.76 -7.16
CA LEU A 107 8.35 -20.93 -5.74
C LEU A 107 7.36 -20.14 -4.87
N LEU A 108 7.03 -18.91 -5.28
CA LEU A 108 6.07 -18.05 -4.59
C LEU A 108 4.67 -18.67 -4.54
N ASP A 109 4.25 -19.40 -5.56
CA ASP A 109 2.95 -20.07 -5.53
C ASP A 109 2.89 -21.20 -4.49
N PHE A 110 4.01 -21.89 -4.23
CA PHE A 110 4.07 -22.83 -3.11
C PHE A 110 4.07 -22.11 -1.75
N MET A 111 4.68 -20.93 -1.67
CA MET A 111 4.55 -20.06 -0.50
C MET A 111 3.08 -19.66 -0.28
N LEU A 112 2.35 -19.29 -1.34
CA LEU A 112 0.92 -18.98 -1.27
C LEU A 112 0.12 -20.18 -0.76
N ARG A 113 0.34 -21.38 -1.31
CA ARG A 113 -0.31 -22.62 -0.83
C ARG A 113 -0.09 -22.83 0.67
N TYR A 114 1.14 -22.64 1.15
CA TYR A 114 1.45 -22.74 2.58
C TYR A 114 0.70 -21.70 3.41
N MET A 115 0.65 -20.44 2.96
CA MET A 115 -0.03 -19.38 3.68
C MET A 115 -1.54 -19.60 3.79
N TYR A 116 -2.18 -20.12 2.74
CA TYR A 116 -3.62 -20.48 2.77
C TYR A 116 -3.91 -21.76 3.58
N LYS A 117 -3.00 -22.73 3.60
CA LYS A 117 -3.22 -24.06 4.21
C LYS A 117 -2.42 -24.32 5.49
N LYS A 118 -2.03 -23.26 6.20
CA LYS A 118 -1.12 -23.29 7.36
C LYS A 118 -1.48 -24.28 8.48
N SER A 119 -2.72 -24.76 8.53
CA SER A 119 -3.24 -25.68 9.57
C SER A 119 -3.27 -27.16 9.14
N GLU A 120 -2.78 -27.50 7.94
CA GLU A 120 -2.80 -28.86 7.40
C GLU A 120 -1.37 -29.41 7.28
N ASP A 121 -1.13 -30.63 7.79
CA ASP A 121 0.13 -31.37 7.62
C ASP A 121 0.49 -31.61 6.13
N TRP A 122 -0.48 -31.43 5.24
CA TRP A 122 -0.37 -31.61 3.79
C TRP A 122 -0.58 -30.30 3.00
N TRP A 123 -0.03 -29.19 3.49
CA TRP A 123 -0.15 -27.87 2.86
C TRP A 123 0.32 -27.81 1.40
N ILE A 124 1.21 -28.71 0.97
CA ILE A 124 1.79 -28.74 -0.38
C ILE A 124 0.73 -28.96 -1.49
N GLY A 125 -0.44 -29.53 -1.13
CA GLY A 125 -1.59 -29.75 -2.01
C GLY A 125 -1.72 -31.17 -2.55
N GLY A 126 -2.85 -31.50 -3.18
CA GLY A 126 -3.08 -32.82 -3.77
C GLY A 126 -2.23 -33.07 -5.01
N GLU A 127 -2.02 -34.34 -5.37
CA GLU A 127 -1.19 -34.71 -6.52
C GLU A 127 -1.69 -34.18 -7.87
N ASN A 128 -3.01 -33.91 -7.96
CA ASN A 128 -3.68 -33.46 -9.17
C ASN A 128 -4.05 -31.97 -9.15
N ASP A 129 -3.72 -31.24 -8.08
CA ASP A 129 -4.08 -29.83 -7.94
C ASP A 129 -3.09 -28.95 -8.72
N PRO A 130 -3.56 -28.16 -9.71
CA PRO A 130 -2.70 -27.25 -10.45
C PRO A 130 -2.19 -26.11 -9.56
N LEU A 131 -1.03 -25.57 -9.89
CA LEU A 131 -0.42 -24.47 -9.14
C LEU A 131 -0.93 -23.14 -9.69
N THR A 132 -1.60 -22.38 -8.84
CA THR A 132 -2.23 -21.09 -9.17
C THR A 132 -1.72 -20.03 -8.22
N GLY A 133 -1.53 -18.81 -8.71
CA GLY A 133 -1.00 -17.70 -7.92
C GLY A 133 -0.46 -16.60 -8.83
N PHE A 134 0.83 -16.30 -8.70
CA PHE A 134 1.53 -15.43 -9.62
C PHE A 134 1.59 -16.07 -11.01
N THR A 135 1.49 -15.26 -12.07
CA THR A 135 1.58 -15.78 -13.43
C THR A 135 2.97 -16.36 -13.69
N TRP A 136 3.04 -17.64 -14.03
CA TRP A 136 4.28 -18.31 -14.44
C TRP A 136 4.04 -19.20 -15.65
N ARG A 137 5.04 -19.24 -16.54
CA ARG A 137 5.05 -20.14 -17.71
C ARG A 137 6.46 -20.59 -18.06
N GLY A 138 6.56 -21.67 -18.83
CA GLY A 138 7.79 -22.02 -19.54
C GLY A 138 8.11 -21.02 -20.66
N GLY A 139 9.23 -21.21 -21.35
CA GLY A 139 9.63 -20.37 -22.49
C GLY A 139 10.81 -19.43 -22.19
N CYS A 140 11.27 -18.72 -23.22
CA CYS A 140 12.50 -17.92 -23.21
C CYS A 140 12.30 -16.40 -23.14
N GLU A 141 11.09 -15.90 -23.33
CA GLU A 141 10.74 -14.47 -23.20
C GLU A 141 10.41 -14.11 -21.77
N ARG A 142 10.19 -12.85 -21.39
CA ARG A 142 9.83 -12.46 -20.01
C ARG A 142 8.36 -12.65 -19.64
N GLU A 143 8.09 -12.64 -18.32
CA GLU A 143 6.73 -12.69 -17.77
C GLU A 143 6.54 -11.55 -16.78
N THR A 144 7.22 -11.65 -15.64
CA THR A 144 7.19 -10.66 -14.56
C THR A 144 7.95 -9.40 -14.98
N THR A 145 7.27 -8.28 -15.11
CA THR A 145 7.87 -6.95 -15.26
C THR A 145 7.77 -6.19 -13.93
N GLY A 146 8.77 -5.38 -13.58
CA GLY A 146 8.76 -4.59 -12.34
C GLY A 146 8.68 -5.40 -11.04
N ILE A 147 7.79 -5.00 -10.13
CA ILE A 147 7.55 -5.68 -8.84
C ILE A 147 6.05 -5.92 -8.68
N LEU A 148 5.69 -7.17 -8.35
CA LEU A 148 4.33 -7.58 -8.02
C LEU A 148 4.24 -7.98 -6.55
N ALA A 149 3.15 -7.59 -5.90
CA ALA A 149 2.78 -8.05 -4.57
C ALA A 149 1.53 -8.92 -4.66
N TRP A 150 1.36 -9.86 -3.73
CA TRP A 150 0.08 -10.55 -3.62
C TRP A 150 -1.00 -9.60 -3.08
N SER A 151 -2.20 -9.61 -3.66
CA SER A 151 -3.29 -8.70 -3.27
C SER A 151 -3.92 -8.99 -1.89
N GLU A 152 -3.64 -10.16 -1.31
CA GLU A 152 -4.07 -10.52 0.04
C GLU A 152 -2.88 -10.47 1.01
N VAL A 153 -2.99 -9.68 2.08
CA VAL A 153 -1.98 -9.61 3.15
C VAL A 153 -2.37 -10.58 4.25
N PHE A 154 -1.54 -11.58 4.50
CA PHE A 154 -1.87 -12.65 5.45
C PHE A 154 -1.61 -12.21 6.88
N VAL A 155 -2.60 -12.32 7.76
CA VAL A 155 -2.41 -12.08 9.20
C VAL A 155 -2.02 -13.37 9.90
N VAL A 156 -0.82 -13.38 10.48
CA VAL A 156 -0.27 -14.52 11.20
C VAL A 156 -0.10 -14.18 12.67
N GLU A 157 -0.58 -15.06 13.54
CA GLU A 157 -0.24 -15.04 14.97
C GLU A 157 1.08 -15.77 15.20
N LYS A 158 2.02 -15.08 15.83
CA LYS A 158 3.29 -15.61 16.27
C LYS A 158 3.14 -16.38 17.59
N PRO A 159 4.13 -17.22 17.97
CA PRO A 159 4.07 -17.97 19.24
C PRO A 159 4.03 -17.08 20.48
N ASP A 160 4.47 -15.82 20.37
CA ASP A 160 4.41 -14.80 21.42
C ASP A 160 3.01 -14.14 21.56
N GLY A 161 2.04 -14.54 20.73
CA GLY A 161 0.69 -13.98 20.67
C GLY A 161 0.58 -12.67 19.88
N GLN A 162 1.67 -12.18 19.28
CA GLN A 162 1.63 -10.98 18.44
C GLN A 162 1.11 -11.32 17.04
N LYS A 163 0.25 -10.46 16.51
CA LYS A 163 -0.22 -10.56 15.12
C LYS A 163 0.68 -9.75 14.21
N VAL A 164 1.14 -10.39 13.13
CA VAL A 164 1.97 -9.77 12.09
C VAL A 164 1.32 -9.95 10.73
N ALA A 165 1.55 -8.98 9.84
CA ALA A 165 1.08 -9.00 8.47
C ALA A 165 2.18 -9.53 7.55
N VAL A 166 1.90 -10.56 6.76
CA VAL A 166 2.88 -11.17 5.83
C VAL A 166 2.54 -10.77 4.40
N LEU A 167 3.50 -10.15 3.74
CA LEU A 167 3.44 -9.71 2.34
C LEU A 167 4.44 -10.52 1.50
N LEU A 168 3.95 -11.13 0.42
CA LEU A 168 4.79 -11.82 -0.56
C LEU A 168 5.00 -10.92 -1.78
N ILE A 169 6.26 -10.81 -2.21
CA ILE A 169 6.68 -9.98 -3.34
C ILE A 169 7.41 -10.83 -4.38
N ASP A 170 6.93 -10.76 -5.63
CA ASP A 170 7.65 -11.23 -6.81
C ASP A 170 8.35 -10.07 -7.49
N THR A 171 9.57 -10.30 -7.96
CA THR A 171 10.36 -9.29 -8.67
C THR A 171 10.70 -9.78 -10.05
N GLN A 172 10.79 -8.85 -11.01
CA GLN A 172 11.29 -9.14 -12.34
C GLN A 172 12.67 -9.80 -12.26
N GLY A 173 12.87 -10.78 -13.14
CA GLY A 173 14.16 -11.45 -13.23
C GLY A 173 15.24 -10.51 -13.75
N ALA A 174 16.37 -10.47 -13.06
CA ALA A 174 17.53 -9.74 -13.54
C ALA A 174 18.12 -10.39 -14.81
N PHE A 175 18.79 -9.59 -15.65
CA PHE A 175 19.55 -10.01 -16.84
C PHE A 175 18.70 -10.61 -17.96
N ASP A 176 17.52 -10.03 -18.22
CA ASP A 176 16.80 -10.30 -19.47
C ASP A 176 17.43 -9.53 -20.64
N SER A 177 16.98 -9.80 -21.87
CA SER A 177 17.54 -9.20 -23.09
C SER A 177 17.04 -7.77 -23.35
N GLN A 178 16.14 -7.24 -22.52
CA GLN A 178 15.40 -6.00 -22.79
C GLN A 178 15.62 -4.94 -21.69
N SER A 179 16.06 -5.34 -20.50
CA SER A 179 16.33 -4.47 -19.36
C SER A 179 17.82 -4.21 -19.19
N THR A 180 18.14 -2.99 -18.76
CA THR A 180 19.52 -2.61 -18.48
C THR A 180 20.00 -3.19 -17.14
N ILE A 181 21.32 -3.21 -16.93
CA ILE A 181 21.89 -3.57 -15.62
C ILE A 181 21.36 -2.62 -14.53
N LYS A 182 21.14 -1.34 -14.86
CA LYS A 182 20.54 -0.34 -13.96
C LYS A 182 19.13 -0.75 -13.54
N ASP A 183 18.31 -1.18 -14.49
CA ASP A 183 16.92 -1.57 -14.25
C ASP A 183 16.86 -2.75 -13.28
N CYS A 184 17.66 -3.77 -13.55
CA CYS A 184 17.80 -4.95 -12.70
C CYS A 184 18.28 -4.58 -11.29
N ALA A 185 19.31 -3.73 -11.21
CA ALA A 185 19.87 -3.30 -9.94
C ALA A 185 18.88 -2.46 -9.12
N THR A 186 18.08 -1.61 -9.78
CA THR A 186 17.04 -0.78 -9.15
C THR A 186 15.93 -1.63 -8.54
N LEU A 187 15.39 -2.58 -9.30
CA LEU A 187 14.34 -3.48 -8.81
C LEU A 187 14.84 -4.37 -7.68
N PHE A 188 16.06 -4.90 -7.82
CA PHE A 188 16.70 -5.67 -6.77
C PHE A 188 16.95 -4.83 -5.51
N ALA A 189 17.37 -3.57 -5.66
CA ALA A 189 17.57 -2.62 -4.56
C ALA A 189 16.27 -2.36 -3.80
N LEU A 190 15.22 -1.99 -4.52
CA LEU A 190 13.90 -1.70 -3.97
C LEU A 190 13.34 -2.91 -3.22
N SER A 191 13.46 -4.09 -3.82
CA SER A 191 13.10 -5.36 -3.19
C SER A 191 13.87 -5.61 -1.88
N THR A 192 15.18 -5.40 -1.88
CA THR A 192 16.04 -5.68 -0.72
C THR A 192 15.80 -4.67 0.41
N MET A 193 15.63 -3.39 0.09
CA MET A 193 15.38 -2.35 1.09
C MET A 193 14.01 -2.50 1.75
N THR A 194 13.00 -2.97 1.01
CA THR A 194 11.62 -3.12 1.50
C THR A 194 11.36 -4.47 2.16
N SER A 195 12.09 -5.52 1.76
CA SER A 195 11.95 -6.87 2.34
C SER A 195 12.60 -7.03 3.71
N SER A 196 12.02 -7.87 4.56
CA SER A 196 12.69 -8.36 5.77
C SER A 196 13.48 -9.64 5.49
N VAL A 197 12.96 -10.46 4.58
CA VAL A 197 13.63 -11.65 4.07
C VAL A 197 13.76 -11.53 2.54
N GLN A 198 15.00 -11.40 2.08
CA GLN A 198 15.33 -11.42 0.66
C GLN A 198 15.81 -12.82 0.29
N VAL A 199 15.02 -13.53 -0.51
CA VAL A 199 15.44 -14.81 -1.13
C VAL A 199 16.13 -14.48 -2.44
N TYR A 200 17.43 -14.76 -2.52
CA TYR A 200 18.23 -14.60 -3.73
C TYR A 200 18.29 -15.93 -4.48
N ASN A 201 17.44 -16.06 -5.50
CA ASN A 201 17.21 -17.26 -6.28
C ASN A 201 18.24 -17.37 -7.42
N LEU A 202 19.24 -18.24 -7.22
CA LEU A 202 20.35 -18.51 -8.13
C LEU A 202 20.22 -19.89 -8.76
N SER A 203 20.89 -20.11 -9.89
CA SER A 203 20.84 -21.36 -10.63
C SER A 203 22.17 -22.10 -10.53
N GLN A 204 22.12 -23.34 -10.08
CA GLN A 204 23.21 -24.31 -9.93
C GLN A 204 24.29 -23.94 -8.92
N ASN A 205 24.80 -22.71 -8.92
CA ASN A 205 25.96 -22.32 -8.11
C ASN A 205 25.92 -20.82 -7.76
N VAL A 206 26.79 -20.41 -6.84
CA VAL A 206 27.06 -18.99 -6.56
C VAL A 206 28.31 -18.59 -7.31
N GLN A 207 28.17 -17.70 -8.28
CA GLN A 207 29.27 -17.17 -9.08
C GLN A 207 29.77 -15.82 -8.51
N GLU A 208 30.93 -15.33 -8.94
CA GLU A 208 31.47 -14.07 -8.41
C GLU A 208 30.69 -12.84 -8.93
N ASP A 209 30.14 -12.91 -10.15
CA ASP A 209 29.23 -11.91 -10.70
C ASP A 209 27.93 -11.82 -9.90
N ASP A 210 27.38 -12.94 -9.41
CA ASP A 210 26.23 -12.92 -8.50
C ASP A 210 26.53 -12.10 -7.23
N LEU A 211 27.76 -12.18 -6.72
CA LEU A 211 28.22 -11.42 -5.55
C LEU A 211 28.52 -9.96 -5.89
N GLN A 212 29.02 -9.67 -7.10
CA GLN A 212 29.24 -8.30 -7.57
C GLN A 212 27.92 -7.54 -7.74
N HIS A 213 26.82 -8.18 -8.15
CA HIS A 213 25.51 -7.52 -8.17
C HIS A 213 25.06 -7.08 -6.78
N LEU A 214 25.46 -7.80 -5.73
CA LEU A 214 25.22 -7.41 -4.34
C LEU A 214 26.11 -6.23 -3.90
N GLN A 215 27.19 -5.92 -4.63
CA GLN A 215 28.10 -4.82 -4.31
C GLN A 215 27.42 -3.45 -4.35
N LEU A 216 26.39 -3.24 -5.18
CA LEU A 216 25.68 -1.95 -5.19
C LEU A 216 25.12 -1.62 -3.79
N PHE A 217 24.72 -2.63 -3.02
CA PHE A 217 24.17 -2.49 -1.66
C PHE A 217 25.24 -2.33 -0.60
N THR A 218 26.47 -2.72 -0.91
CA THR A 218 27.57 -2.68 0.05
C THR A 218 27.99 -1.27 0.42
N GLU A 219 28.00 -0.36 -0.54
CA GLU A 219 28.32 1.05 -0.32
C GLU A 219 27.19 1.77 0.45
N TYR A 220 25.93 1.45 0.15
CA TYR A 220 24.78 1.93 0.94
C TYR A 220 24.86 1.44 2.40
N GLY A 221 25.09 0.14 2.59
CA GLY A 221 25.18 -0.42 3.92
C GLY A 221 26.35 0.12 4.73
N ARG A 222 27.49 0.41 4.09
CA ARG A 222 28.61 1.09 4.75
C ARG A 222 28.20 2.46 5.30
N LEU A 223 27.55 3.30 4.49
CA LEU A 223 27.09 4.62 4.96
C LEU A 223 26.03 4.51 6.06
N ALA A 224 25.10 3.56 5.95
CA ALA A 224 24.10 3.34 6.98
C ALA A 224 24.72 2.94 8.33
N MET A 225 25.78 2.12 8.31
CA MET A 225 26.54 1.77 9.50
C MET A 225 27.31 2.95 10.11
N GLU A 226 27.79 3.89 9.28
CA GLU A 226 28.48 5.11 9.76
C GLU A 226 27.53 6.06 10.53
N GLU A 227 26.25 6.13 10.15
CA GLU A 227 25.28 7.03 10.81
C GLU A 227 24.47 6.38 11.93
N VAL A 228 24.06 5.11 11.77
CA VAL A 228 23.08 4.45 12.66
C VAL A 228 23.72 3.36 13.52
N TYR A 229 24.97 2.97 13.25
CA TYR A 229 25.70 1.88 13.91
C TYR A 229 25.00 0.51 13.90
N GLU A 230 23.98 0.35 13.05
CA GLU A 230 23.21 -0.88 12.87
C GLU A 230 23.30 -1.34 11.42
N LYS A 231 23.11 -2.64 11.19
CA LYS A 231 23.08 -3.18 9.83
C LYS A 231 21.80 -2.76 9.12
N PRO A 232 21.87 -2.36 7.83
CA PRO A 232 20.72 -1.85 7.08
C PRO A 232 19.69 -2.92 6.74
N PHE A 233 20.10 -4.18 6.57
CA PHE A 233 19.25 -5.27 6.09
C PHE A 233 19.24 -6.43 7.07
N GLN A 234 18.15 -7.20 7.04
CA GLN A 234 17.90 -8.27 8.00
C GLN A 234 18.40 -9.60 7.47
N THR A 235 17.58 -10.32 6.70
CA THR A 235 17.90 -11.69 6.26
C THR A 235 18.09 -11.75 4.76
N LEU A 236 19.25 -12.28 4.34
CA LEU A 236 19.51 -12.71 2.96
C LEU A 236 19.60 -14.23 2.92
N MET A 237 18.75 -14.89 2.13
CA MET A 237 18.81 -16.32 1.89
C MET A 237 19.25 -16.60 0.46
N PHE A 238 20.41 -17.20 0.28
CA PHE A 238 20.83 -17.74 -1.01
C PHE A 238 20.06 -19.03 -1.29
N LEU A 239 19.17 -19.01 -2.27
CA LEU A 239 18.47 -20.21 -2.72
C LEU A 239 19.10 -20.72 -4.00
N ILE A 240 19.83 -21.83 -3.91
CA ILE A 240 20.51 -22.43 -5.06
C ILE A 240 19.61 -23.50 -5.67
N ARG A 241 19.07 -23.18 -6.84
CA ARG A 241 18.22 -24.08 -7.63
C ARG A 241 19.07 -25.10 -8.38
N ASP A 242 18.52 -26.27 -8.66
CA ASP A 242 19.15 -27.30 -9.49
C ASP A 242 20.56 -27.69 -9.00
N TRP A 243 20.73 -27.84 -7.68
CA TRP A 243 22.00 -28.23 -7.09
C TRP A 243 22.38 -29.66 -7.49
N CYS A 244 23.52 -29.80 -8.17
CA CYS A 244 23.97 -31.07 -8.77
C CYS A 244 24.91 -31.89 -7.88
N TYR A 245 25.36 -31.35 -6.73
CA TYR A 245 26.44 -31.95 -5.94
C TYR A 245 26.02 -32.33 -4.50
N PRO A 246 24.94 -33.12 -4.31
CA PRO A 246 24.45 -33.51 -2.99
C PRO A 246 25.47 -34.35 -2.19
N TYR A 247 26.41 -35.00 -2.89
CA TYR A 247 27.47 -35.81 -2.31
C TYR A 247 28.59 -34.97 -1.65
N GLU A 248 28.76 -33.71 -2.05
CA GLU A 248 29.70 -32.78 -1.40
C GLU A 248 29.01 -31.97 -0.30
N HIS A 249 27.82 -31.45 -0.63
CA HIS A 249 26.99 -30.66 0.25
C HIS A 249 25.54 -31.12 0.09
N GLN A 250 24.97 -31.70 1.14
CA GLN A 250 23.62 -32.25 1.13
C GLN A 250 22.57 -31.17 0.83
N TYR A 251 21.41 -31.59 0.32
CA TYR A 251 20.27 -30.69 0.12
C TYR A 251 19.78 -30.11 1.46
N GLY A 252 19.14 -28.94 1.40
CA GLY A 252 18.59 -28.27 2.58
C GLY A 252 19.45 -27.13 3.11
N LEU A 253 19.12 -26.68 4.33
CA LEU A 253 19.74 -25.53 4.98
C LEU A 253 21.16 -25.84 5.50
N GLU A 254 21.37 -27.01 6.12
CA GLU A 254 22.67 -27.37 6.72
C GLU A 254 23.79 -27.46 5.67
N GLY A 255 23.53 -28.18 4.58
CA GLY A 255 24.49 -28.29 3.48
C GLY A 255 24.74 -26.96 2.77
N GLY A 256 23.69 -26.14 2.63
CA GLY A 256 23.78 -24.80 2.06
C GLY A 256 24.62 -23.85 2.89
N GLN A 257 24.45 -23.85 4.22
CA GLN A 257 25.27 -23.04 5.11
C GLN A 257 26.75 -23.40 5.00
N SER A 258 27.09 -24.69 5.03
CA SER A 258 28.48 -25.16 4.86
C SER A 258 29.06 -24.78 3.50
N PHE A 259 28.25 -24.82 2.44
CA PHE A 259 28.66 -24.40 1.10
C PHE A 259 28.91 -22.89 1.03
N LEU A 260 28.01 -22.08 1.60
CA LEU A 260 28.10 -20.63 1.56
C LEU A 260 29.27 -20.09 2.39
N GLU A 261 29.52 -20.67 3.57
CA GLU A 261 30.67 -20.32 4.41
C GLU A 261 32.00 -20.47 3.66
N LYS A 262 32.15 -21.56 2.88
CA LYS A 262 33.34 -21.75 2.02
C LYS A 262 33.44 -20.71 0.91
N ARG A 263 32.31 -20.26 0.34
CA ARG A 263 32.27 -19.28 -0.76
C ARG A 263 32.52 -17.84 -0.30
N LEU A 264 31.98 -17.47 0.85
CA LEU A 264 32.13 -16.14 1.46
C LEU A 264 33.39 -16.00 2.32
N GLN A 265 34.16 -17.07 2.53
CA GLN A 265 35.42 -17.02 3.25
C GLN A 265 36.40 -16.01 2.61
N VAL A 266 36.77 -14.98 3.38
CA VAL A 266 37.77 -13.98 2.99
C VAL A 266 39.15 -14.61 3.13
N LYS A 267 39.87 -14.78 2.02
CA LYS A 267 41.24 -15.29 2.00
C LYS A 267 42.22 -14.19 1.62
N GLN A 268 43.37 -14.11 2.30
CA GLN A 268 44.36 -13.05 2.07
C GLN A 268 44.96 -13.05 0.66
N ASN A 269 44.92 -14.18 -0.04
CA ASN A 269 45.41 -14.32 -1.41
C ASN A 269 44.39 -13.92 -2.48
N GLN A 270 43.17 -13.53 -2.10
CA GLN A 270 42.16 -13.02 -3.04
C GLN A 270 42.46 -11.56 -3.42
N HIS A 271 42.03 -11.15 -4.61
CA HIS A 271 42.06 -9.75 -5.02
C HIS A 271 41.28 -8.87 -4.03
N GLU A 272 41.73 -7.65 -3.80
CA GLU A 272 41.17 -6.74 -2.79
C GLU A 272 39.67 -6.50 -3.01
N GLU A 273 39.25 -6.36 -4.27
CA GLU A 273 37.84 -6.21 -4.66
C GLU A 273 36.96 -7.37 -4.17
N LEU A 274 37.43 -8.61 -4.33
CA LEU A 274 36.71 -9.81 -3.91
C LEU A 274 36.63 -9.95 -2.39
N GLN A 275 37.66 -9.50 -1.68
CA GLN A 275 37.66 -9.43 -0.22
C GLN A 275 36.68 -8.37 0.27
N ASN A 276 36.65 -7.22 -0.41
CA ASN A 276 35.76 -6.11 -0.06
C ASN A 276 34.31 -6.53 -0.24
N VAL A 277 33.92 -7.11 -1.38
CA VAL A 277 32.54 -7.60 -1.60
C VAL A 277 32.08 -8.53 -0.47
N ARG A 278 32.90 -9.53 -0.11
CA ARG A 278 32.58 -10.48 0.97
C ARG A 278 32.46 -9.81 2.35
N LYS A 279 33.40 -8.94 2.71
CA LYS A 279 33.36 -8.19 3.98
C LYS A 279 32.09 -7.36 4.09
N HIS A 280 31.70 -6.70 3.00
CA HIS A 280 30.53 -5.86 3.02
C HIS A 280 29.21 -6.64 3.03
N ILE A 281 29.12 -7.79 2.35
CA ILE A 281 27.92 -8.64 2.46
C ILE A 281 27.67 -8.99 3.94
N HIS A 282 28.71 -9.37 4.68
CA HIS A 282 28.62 -9.62 6.12
C HIS A 282 28.28 -8.38 6.95
N SER A 283 28.65 -7.18 6.50
CA SER A 283 28.34 -5.93 7.20
C SER A 283 26.92 -5.43 6.92
N CYS A 284 26.34 -5.77 5.77
CA CYS A 284 25.04 -5.27 5.33
C CYS A 284 23.85 -6.08 5.88
N PHE A 285 24.00 -7.39 6.04
CA PHE A 285 22.92 -8.29 6.47
C PHE A 285 23.14 -8.82 7.89
N SER A 286 22.09 -8.79 8.71
CA SER A 286 22.08 -9.35 10.06
C SER A 286 22.21 -10.87 10.04
N ASN A 287 21.47 -11.53 9.15
CA ASN A 287 21.51 -12.97 8.96
C ASN A 287 21.72 -13.31 7.48
N ILE A 288 22.62 -14.25 7.22
CA ILE A 288 22.89 -14.76 5.87
C ILE A 288 22.79 -16.28 5.95
N SER A 289 21.89 -16.83 5.16
CA SER A 289 21.64 -18.27 5.09
C SER A 289 21.70 -18.76 3.65
N CYS A 290 21.83 -20.07 3.46
CA CYS A 290 21.84 -20.69 2.14
C CYS A 290 21.07 -22.00 2.18
N PHE A 291 20.24 -22.23 1.17
CA PHE A 291 19.46 -23.44 0.99
C PHE A 291 19.75 -24.05 -0.38
N LEU A 292 20.11 -25.34 -0.40
CA LEU A 292 20.40 -26.07 -1.64
C LEU A 292 19.17 -26.89 -2.04
N LEU A 293 18.61 -26.57 -3.21
CA LEU A 293 17.40 -27.20 -3.72
C LEU A 293 17.73 -28.16 -4.88
N PRO A 294 17.14 -29.36 -4.93
CA PRO A 294 17.32 -30.29 -6.05
C PRO A 294 16.76 -29.72 -7.36
N HIS A 295 17.03 -30.41 -8.46
CA HIS A 295 16.34 -30.15 -9.72
C HIS A 295 14.88 -30.65 -9.63
N PRO A 296 13.86 -29.88 -10.08
CA PRO A 296 12.45 -30.26 -9.93
C PRO A 296 11.98 -31.42 -10.83
N GLY A 297 12.85 -31.86 -11.74
CA GLY A 297 12.60 -32.94 -12.70
C GLY A 297 12.50 -32.43 -14.14
N LEU A 298 12.85 -33.28 -15.11
CA LEU A 298 12.88 -32.89 -16.54
C LEU A 298 11.50 -32.53 -17.08
N LYS A 299 10.44 -33.13 -16.53
CA LYS A 299 9.06 -32.82 -16.90
C LYS A 299 8.72 -31.35 -16.61
N VAL A 300 9.08 -30.86 -15.43
CA VAL A 300 8.86 -29.47 -15.01
C VAL A 300 9.63 -28.49 -15.91
N ALA A 301 10.86 -28.84 -16.28
CA ALA A 301 11.73 -27.95 -17.05
C ALA A 301 11.40 -27.90 -18.56
N THR A 302 10.88 -28.98 -19.14
CA THR A 302 10.79 -29.13 -20.61
C THR A 302 9.37 -29.26 -21.15
N ASN A 303 8.39 -29.65 -20.33
CA ASN A 303 7.02 -29.86 -20.80
C ASN A 303 6.27 -28.52 -20.89
N PRO A 304 5.81 -28.07 -22.07
CA PRO A 304 5.09 -26.82 -22.22
C PRO A 304 3.69 -26.84 -21.59
N HIS A 305 3.11 -28.03 -21.35
CA HIS A 305 1.79 -28.21 -20.75
C HIS A 305 1.84 -28.49 -19.24
N PHE A 306 2.99 -28.28 -18.61
CA PHE A 306 3.11 -28.45 -17.17
C PHE A 306 2.36 -27.33 -16.43
N ASP A 307 1.40 -27.73 -15.59
CA ASP A 307 0.48 -26.85 -14.85
C ASP A 307 0.75 -26.84 -13.33
N GLY A 308 1.93 -27.30 -12.90
CA GLY A 308 2.34 -27.24 -11.50
C GLY A 308 1.88 -28.41 -10.62
N ARG A 309 1.27 -29.46 -11.21
CA ARG A 309 0.84 -30.65 -10.47
C ARG A 309 2.00 -31.40 -9.84
N LEU A 310 1.83 -31.81 -8.58
CA LEU A 310 2.88 -32.48 -7.82
C LEU A 310 3.27 -33.85 -8.38
N ARG A 311 2.36 -34.58 -9.05
CA ARG A 311 2.68 -35.89 -9.64
C ARG A 311 3.80 -35.86 -10.68
N ASP A 312 4.02 -34.69 -11.30
CA ASP A 312 5.02 -34.50 -12.35
C ASP A 312 6.33 -33.86 -11.83
N ILE A 313 6.38 -33.55 -10.54
CA ILE A 313 7.55 -33.03 -9.83
C ILE A 313 8.30 -34.19 -9.17
N ASP A 314 9.62 -34.10 -9.12
CA ASP A 314 10.48 -35.10 -8.47
C ASP A 314 10.26 -35.14 -6.95
N ASP A 315 10.32 -36.34 -6.36
CA ASP A 315 10.01 -36.55 -4.94
C ASP A 315 11.07 -35.97 -4.01
N GLU A 316 12.33 -35.93 -4.44
CA GLU A 316 13.40 -35.29 -3.68
C GLU A 316 13.22 -33.77 -3.62
N PHE A 317 12.76 -33.16 -4.73
CA PHE A 317 12.40 -31.75 -4.77
C PHE A 317 11.24 -31.45 -3.83
N LYS A 318 10.19 -32.29 -3.81
CA LYS A 318 9.04 -32.12 -2.88
C LYS A 318 9.49 -32.14 -1.43
N ARG A 319 10.35 -33.10 -1.06
CA ARG A 319 10.90 -33.21 0.31
C ARG A 319 11.70 -31.96 0.70
N ALA A 320 12.55 -31.47 -0.19
CA ALA A 320 13.32 -30.25 0.07
C ALA A 320 12.42 -29.01 0.13
N LEU A 321 11.35 -28.95 -0.65
CA LEU A 321 10.37 -27.86 -0.61
C LEU A 321 9.55 -27.89 0.69
N GLN A 322 9.22 -29.08 1.20
CA GLN A 322 8.56 -29.26 2.49
C GLN A 322 9.40 -28.74 3.67
N ASP A 323 10.71 -28.67 3.52
CA ASP A 323 11.63 -28.07 4.50
C ASP A 323 11.83 -26.56 4.27
N LEU A 324 12.01 -26.14 3.02
CA LEU A 324 12.27 -24.74 2.63
C LEU A 324 11.14 -23.78 3.03
N ILE A 325 9.89 -24.11 2.67
CA ILE A 325 8.78 -23.16 2.81
C ILE A 325 8.45 -22.90 4.29
N PRO A 326 8.34 -23.92 5.17
CA PRO A 326 8.19 -23.67 6.61
C PRO A 326 9.40 -22.96 7.22
N THR A 327 10.62 -23.23 6.74
CA THR A 327 11.80 -22.48 7.20
C THR A 327 11.65 -20.98 6.96
N LEU A 328 11.03 -20.57 5.86
CA LEU A 328 10.80 -19.17 5.52
C LEU A 328 9.54 -18.55 6.13
N LEU A 329 8.45 -19.32 6.27
CA LEU A 329 7.11 -18.78 6.56
C LEU A 329 6.46 -19.32 7.83
N SER A 330 7.10 -20.24 8.55
CA SER A 330 6.60 -20.68 9.86
C SER A 330 6.48 -19.49 10.82
N PRO A 331 5.44 -19.45 11.67
CA PRO A 331 5.21 -18.30 12.54
C PRO A 331 6.38 -18.01 13.48
N GLU A 332 7.20 -19.01 13.80
CA GLU A 332 8.42 -18.89 14.62
C GLU A 332 9.55 -18.15 13.89
N ASN A 333 9.64 -18.31 12.57
CA ASN A 333 10.73 -17.79 11.74
C ASN A 333 10.38 -16.46 11.05
N LEU A 334 9.14 -15.96 11.19
CA LEU A 334 8.73 -14.70 10.58
C LEU A 334 9.47 -13.52 11.21
N VAL A 335 10.34 -12.87 10.43
CA VAL A 335 11.09 -11.69 10.84
C VAL A 335 10.33 -10.43 10.45
N GLU A 336 9.87 -9.63 11.43
CA GLU A 336 9.25 -8.34 11.12
C GLU A 336 10.27 -7.40 10.50
N LYS A 337 9.83 -6.57 9.56
CA LYS A 337 10.67 -5.58 8.91
C LYS A 337 11.14 -4.55 9.93
N GLU A 338 12.46 -4.35 9.99
CA GLU A 338 13.09 -3.31 10.80
C GLU A 338 13.92 -2.38 9.92
N ILE A 339 13.82 -1.08 10.19
CA ILE A 339 14.64 -0.04 9.55
C ILE A 339 15.15 0.90 10.65
N GLY A 340 16.47 0.92 10.87
CA GLY A 340 17.10 1.70 11.96
C GLY A 340 16.76 1.21 13.37
N GLY A 341 16.48 -0.09 13.50
CA GLY A 341 16.15 -0.73 14.77
C GLY A 341 14.70 -0.47 15.23
N VAL A 342 13.85 0.06 14.36
CA VAL A 342 12.42 0.23 14.61
C VAL A 342 11.63 -0.73 13.74
N LYS A 343 10.69 -1.47 14.35
CA LYS A 343 9.74 -2.33 13.64
C LYS A 343 8.77 -1.51 12.80
N ILE A 344 8.58 -1.91 11.56
CA ILE A 344 7.83 -1.17 10.54
C ILE A 344 6.41 -1.76 10.44
N THR A 345 5.40 -0.89 10.41
CA THR A 345 4.00 -1.28 10.15
C THR A 345 3.68 -1.28 8.65
N CYS A 346 2.55 -1.87 8.24
CA CYS A 346 2.10 -1.81 6.85
C CYS A 346 1.96 -0.36 6.35
N ARG A 347 1.43 0.54 7.19
CA ARG A 347 1.34 1.97 6.87
C ARG A 347 2.72 2.60 6.66
N ASP A 348 3.68 2.29 7.52
CA ASP A 348 5.03 2.84 7.42
C ASP A 348 5.72 2.35 6.13
N LEU A 349 5.54 1.08 5.78
CA LEU A 349 6.11 0.47 4.58
C LEU A 349 5.72 1.22 3.30
N LEU A 350 4.48 1.71 3.21
CA LEU A 350 4.02 2.55 2.10
C LEU A 350 4.88 3.82 1.95
N HIS A 351 5.19 4.50 3.07
CA HIS A 351 6.03 5.71 3.04
C HIS A 351 7.44 5.41 2.58
N TYR A 352 8.01 4.26 2.97
CA TYR A 352 9.31 3.81 2.47
C TYR A 352 9.29 3.54 0.97
N PHE A 353 8.28 2.85 0.44
CA PHE A 353 8.13 2.65 -1.01
C PHE A 353 8.08 3.98 -1.77
N LYS A 354 7.25 4.93 -1.31
CA LYS A 354 7.15 6.27 -1.94
C LYS A 354 8.49 7.03 -1.91
N ALA A 355 9.20 6.99 -0.79
CA ALA A 355 10.48 7.66 -0.65
C ALA A 355 11.56 7.03 -1.53
N TYR A 356 11.71 5.70 -1.50
CA TYR A 356 12.71 5.01 -2.31
C TYR A 356 12.45 5.19 -3.80
N MET A 357 11.20 5.05 -4.25
CA MET A 357 10.86 5.22 -5.66
C MET A 357 11.22 6.61 -6.21
N LYS A 358 11.06 7.68 -5.42
CA LYS A 358 11.46 9.03 -5.83
C LYS A 358 12.95 9.17 -6.11
N ILE A 359 13.81 8.42 -5.40
CA ILE A 359 15.26 8.46 -5.62
C ILE A 359 15.65 7.69 -6.88
N TYR A 360 14.97 6.56 -7.14
CA TYR A 360 15.25 5.68 -8.27
C TYR A 360 14.59 6.11 -9.58
N GLN A 361 13.73 7.13 -9.56
CA GLN A 361 13.18 7.77 -10.75
C GLN A 361 14.20 8.61 -11.54
N GLY A 362 15.40 8.86 -10.99
CA GLY A 362 16.45 9.60 -11.67
C GLY A 362 17.13 8.83 -12.82
N GLU A 363 17.78 9.57 -13.73
CA GLU A 363 18.54 8.99 -14.85
C GLU A 363 19.78 8.21 -14.39
N GLU A 364 20.33 8.52 -13.22
CA GLU A 364 21.50 7.83 -12.64
C GLU A 364 21.10 6.95 -11.45
N LEU A 365 21.88 5.89 -11.20
CA LEU A 365 21.75 5.13 -9.95
C LEU A 365 21.99 6.09 -8.77
N PRO A 366 21.10 6.12 -7.77
CA PRO A 366 21.19 7.11 -6.73
C PRO A 366 22.45 6.92 -5.91
N HIS A 367 23.11 8.04 -5.59
CA HIS A 367 24.28 7.99 -4.73
C HIS A 367 23.88 7.42 -3.36
N PRO A 368 24.69 6.54 -2.74
CA PRO A 368 24.40 5.95 -1.42
C PRO A 368 23.97 6.94 -0.33
N LYS A 369 24.53 8.16 -0.31
CA LYS A 369 24.10 9.25 0.58
C LYS A 369 22.63 9.65 0.38
N SER A 370 22.17 9.73 -0.86
CA SER A 370 20.77 10.07 -1.18
C SER A 370 19.81 8.97 -0.72
N MET A 371 20.22 7.70 -0.84
CA MET A 371 19.45 6.58 -0.29
C MET A 371 19.30 6.66 1.22
N LEU A 372 20.38 7.01 1.93
CA LEU A 372 20.35 7.16 3.39
C LEU A 372 19.44 8.33 3.79
N GLN A 373 19.60 9.49 3.14
CA GLN A 373 18.74 10.64 3.38
C GLN A 373 17.27 10.31 3.15
N ALA A 374 16.91 9.62 2.08
CA ALA A 374 15.52 9.23 1.83
C ALA A 374 15.00 8.20 2.84
N THR A 375 15.86 7.33 3.37
CA THR A 375 15.50 6.43 4.48
C THR A 375 15.17 7.24 5.73
N ALA A 376 15.96 8.29 6.01
CA ALA A 376 15.67 9.22 7.09
C ALA A 376 14.38 10.03 6.85
N GLU A 377 14.14 10.51 5.63
CA GLU A 377 12.89 11.18 5.24
C GLU A 377 11.68 10.27 5.45
N ALA A 378 11.73 9.03 4.95
CA ALA A 378 10.66 8.05 5.10
C ALA A 378 10.37 7.73 6.58
N ASN A 379 11.41 7.52 7.39
CA ASN A 379 11.27 7.26 8.83
C ASN A 379 10.59 8.44 9.55
N ASN A 380 11.03 9.67 9.24
CA ASN A 380 10.41 10.86 9.82
C ASN A 380 8.95 11.03 9.35
N LEU A 381 8.65 10.81 8.07
CA LEU A 381 7.28 10.87 7.53
C LEU A 381 6.36 9.82 8.15
N ALA A 382 6.83 8.59 8.30
CA ALA A 382 6.12 7.53 9.01
C ALA A 382 5.81 7.92 10.46
N ALA A 383 6.80 8.48 11.18
CA ALA A 383 6.60 8.98 12.54
C ALA A 383 5.60 10.16 12.61
N VAL A 384 5.61 11.07 11.63
CA VAL A 384 4.61 12.16 11.51
C VAL A 384 3.22 11.58 11.30
N ALA A 385 3.06 10.63 10.36
CA ALA A 385 1.78 9.99 10.08
C ALA A 385 1.22 9.25 11.31
N GLY A 386 2.06 8.49 12.02
CA GLY A 386 1.69 7.82 13.26
C GLY A 386 1.26 8.78 14.37
N ALA A 387 2.00 9.88 14.58
CA ALA A 387 1.65 10.90 15.57
C ALA A 387 0.36 11.66 15.21
N LYS A 388 0.13 11.92 13.92
CA LYS A 388 -1.08 12.56 13.40
C LYS A 388 -2.31 11.69 13.59
N ASP A 389 -2.20 10.39 13.31
CA ASP A 389 -3.30 9.44 13.52
C ASP A 389 -3.66 9.31 15.01
N LEU A 390 -2.66 9.27 15.90
CA LEU A 390 -2.89 9.28 17.35
C LEU A 390 -3.68 10.52 17.79
N TYR A 391 -3.30 11.70 17.30
CA TYR A 391 -4.02 12.95 17.57
C TYR A 391 -5.46 12.88 17.07
N ASN A 392 -5.67 12.48 15.80
CA ASN A 392 -6.99 12.43 15.18
C ASN A 392 -7.91 11.44 15.88
N LYS A 393 -7.43 10.22 16.18
CA LYS A 393 -8.18 9.22 16.96
C LYS A 393 -8.58 9.75 18.33
N SER A 394 -7.68 10.46 19.01
CA SER A 394 -7.94 11.04 20.33
C SER A 394 -8.92 12.22 20.28
N MET A 395 -8.81 13.10 19.28
CA MET A 395 -9.73 14.22 19.08
C MET A 395 -11.14 13.74 18.69
N GLU A 396 -11.26 12.71 17.86
CA GLU A 396 -12.54 12.12 17.47
C GLU A 396 -13.27 11.52 18.69
N GLN A 397 -12.54 10.92 19.63
CA GLN A 397 -13.13 10.43 20.90
C GLN A 397 -13.69 11.55 21.79
N ILE A 398 -13.17 12.77 21.66
CA ILE A 398 -13.57 13.93 22.46
C ILE A 398 -14.69 14.70 21.76
N CYS A 399 -14.50 15.07 20.50
CA CYS A 399 -15.37 16.00 19.76
C CYS A 399 -15.96 15.43 18.46
N GLY A 400 -15.82 14.14 18.21
CA GLY A 400 -16.37 13.45 17.04
C GLY A 400 -17.90 13.50 16.94
N GLY A 401 -18.46 13.10 15.80
CA GLY A 401 -19.87 13.35 15.44
C GLY A 401 -20.90 13.00 16.54
N ASP A 402 -20.70 11.87 17.22
CA ASP A 402 -21.61 11.33 18.24
C ASP A 402 -21.40 11.94 19.65
N LYS A 403 -20.42 12.83 19.82
CA LYS A 403 -20.07 13.45 21.11
C LYS A 403 -20.75 14.81 21.29
N PRO A 404 -21.16 15.15 22.52
CA PRO A 404 -21.82 16.43 22.82
C PRO A 404 -20.89 17.62 22.56
N TYR A 405 -21.49 18.81 22.43
CA TYR A 405 -20.74 20.06 22.29
C TYR A 405 -19.81 20.30 23.49
N ILE A 406 -18.58 20.74 23.20
CA ILE A 406 -17.59 21.13 24.20
C ILE A 406 -17.33 22.63 24.08
N SER A 407 -17.12 23.31 25.21
CA SER A 407 -16.80 24.74 25.19
C SER A 407 -15.45 25.01 24.50
N PRO A 408 -15.26 26.15 23.82
CA PRO A 408 -14.03 26.42 23.08
C PRO A 408 -12.79 26.40 23.98
N ALA A 409 -12.90 26.91 25.21
CA ALA A 409 -11.80 26.90 26.18
C ALA A 409 -11.39 25.49 26.64
N GLU A 410 -12.36 24.58 26.81
CA GLU A 410 -12.04 23.18 27.15
C GLU A 410 -11.51 22.43 25.92
N LEU A 411 -12.02 22.72 24.73
CA LEU A 411 -11.53 22.14 23.48
C LEU A 411 -10.06 22.54 23.21
N GLU A 412 -9.72 23.81 23.42
CA GLU A 412 -8.35 24.33 23.29
C GLU A 412 -7.39 23.69 24.33
N ARG A 413 -7.86 23.52 25.57
CA ARG A 413 -7.11 22.84 26.63
C ARG A 413 -6.79 21.40 26.23
N ARG A 414 -7.80 20.65 25.76
CA ARG A 414 -7.66 19.26 25.29
C ARG A 414 -6.76 19.16 24.07
N HIS A 415 -6.92 20.07 23.12
CA HIS A 415 -6.04 20.18 21.96
C HIS A 415 -4.58 20.34 22.38
N THR A 416 -4.29 21.27 23.29
CA THR A 416 -2.91 21.51 23.77
C THR A 416 -2.31 20.27 24.43
N GLU A 417 -3.09 19.55 25.23
CA GLU A 417 -2.66 18.28 25.86
C GLU A 417 -2.37 17.18 24.82
N LEU A 418 -3.26 17.02 23.84
CA LEU A 418 -3.10 16.01 22.78
C LEU A 418 -1.99 16.36 21.79
N LEU A 419 -1.80 17.65 21.49
CA LEU A 419 -0.69 18.16 20.69
C LEU A 419 0.64 17.79 21.35
N GLN A 420 0.80 18.10 22.65
CA GLN A 420 2.00 17.72 23.39
C GLN A 420 2.21 16.21 23.46
N THR A 421 1.13 15.45 23.63
CA THR A 421 1.20 13.97 23.67
C THR A 421 1.67 13.42 22.32
N SER A 422 1.18 13.97 21.22
CA SER A 422 1.56 13.58 19.86
C SER A 422 2.99 13.98 19.51
N VAL A 423 3.45 15.17 19.93
CA VAL A 423 4.84 15.60 19.79
C VAL A 423 5.78 14.74 20.64
N ARG A 424 5.38 14.38 21.87
CA ARG A 424 6.16 13.44 22.72
C ARG A 424 6.26 12.07 22.05
N HIS A 425 5.16 11.56 21.49
CA HIS A 425 5.17 10.32 20.72
C HIS A 425 6.14 10.41 19.54
N PHE A 426 6.03 11.46 18.71
CA PHE A 426 6.96 11.70 17.60
C PHE A 426 8.43 11.71 18.05
N ARG A 427 8.75 12.41 19.15
CA ARG A 427 10.12 12.46 19.69
C ARG A 427 10.62 11.12 20.23
N SER A 428 9.73 10.30 20.80
CA SER A 428 10.09 9.01 21.38
C SER A 428 10.49 7.95 20.34
N VAL A 429 10.03 8.09 19.09
CA VAL A 429 10.41 7.19 17.99
C VAL A 429 11.89 7.42 17.63
N LYS A 430 12.67 6.34 17.53
CA LYS A 430 14.06 6.39 17.07
C LYS A 430 14.08 6.71 15.57
N LYS A 431 14.70 7.83 15.19
CA LYS A 431 14.70 8.38 13.81
C LYS A 431 16.13 8.61 13.32
N MET A 432 16.34 8.54 12.01
CA MET A 432 17.63 8.83 11.35
C MET A 432 17.73 10.32 10.94
N GLY A 433 18.94 10.81 10.65
CA GLY A 433 19.19 12.16 10.10
C GLY A 433 19.53 13.26 11.12
N GLY A 434 19.65 12.94 12.40
CA GLY A 434 20.04 13.89 13.46
C GLY A 434 18.90 14.84 13.92
N GLU A 435 19.15 15.61 14.99
CA GLU A 435 18.11 16.43 15.65
C GLU A 435 17.62 17.60 14.78
N ASP A 436 18.50 18.28 14.04
CA ASP A 436 18.12 19.41 13.19
C ASP A 436 17.21 19.00 12.03
N PHE A 437 17.41 17.80 11.48
CA PHE A 437 16.55 17.24 10.45
C PHE A 437 15.19 16.86 11.02
N CYS A 438 15.17 16.19 12.17
CA CYS A 438 13.94 15.84 12.89
C CYS A 438 13.12 17.07 13.28
N ARG A 439 13.76 18.21 13.58
CA ARG A 439 13.08 19.46 13.96
C ARG A 439 12.15 19.96 12.86
N ARG A 440 12.55 19.88 11.58
CA ARG A 440 11.71 20.30 10.44
C ARG A 440 10.40 19.51 10.35
N TYR A 441 10.49 18.19 10.55
CA TYR A 441 9.31 17.32 10.54
C TYR A 441 8.43 17.50 11.78
N GLN A 442 9.03 17.86 12.93
CA GLN A 442 8.24 18.22 14.12
C GLN A 442 7.46 19.53 13.90
N GLU A 443 8.08 20.55 13.31
CA GLU A 443 7.42 21.81 12.96
C GLU A 443 6.28 21.57 11.94
N GLN A 444 6.52 20.70 10.95
CA GLN A 444 5.48 20.27 10.01
C GLN A 444 4.32 19.55 10.72
N LEU A 445 4.61 18.60 11.61
CA LEU A 445 3.59 17.90 12.40
C LEU A 445 2.74 18.90 13.19
N GLU A 446 3.37 19.81 13.93
CA GLU A 446 2.66 20.83 14.71
C GLU A 446 1.74 21.70 13.82
N ALA A 447 2.20 22.09 12.62
CA ALA A 447 1.38 22.82 11.66
C ALA A 447 0.17 22.00 11.18
N GLU A 448 0.35 20.73 10.80
CA GLU A 448 -0.73 19.84 10.35
C GLU A 448 -1.75 19.52 11.47
N LEU A 449 -1.28 19.39 12.72
CA LEU A 449 -2.15 19.18 13.88
C LEU A 449 -2.98 20.44 14.19
N ASN A 450 -2.39 21.63 14.05
CA ASN A 450 -3.10 22.90 14.16
C ASN A 450 -4.15 23.06 13.06
N GLU A 451 -3.84 22.69 11.82
CA GLU A 451 -4.84 22.69 10.74
C GLU A 451 -6.01 21.74 11.06
N SER A 452 -5.70 20.52 11.51
CA SER A 452 -6.70 19.53 11.93
C SER A 452 -7.57 20.05 13.09
N TYR A 453 -6.98 20.78 14.05
CA TYR A 453 -7.71 21.46 15.12
C TYR A 453 -8.72 22.49 14.61
N THR A 454 -8.37 23.27 13.58
CA THR A 454 -9.34 24.22 13.00
C THR A 454 -10.56 23.52 12.41
N ASN A 455 -10.37 22.32 11.83
CA ASN A 455 -11.46 21.51 11.30
C ASN A 455 -12.35 20.96 12.42
N PHE A 456 -11.76 20.44 13.51
CA PHE A 456 -12.50 20.00 14.70
C PHE A 456 -13.26 21.15 15.38
N THR A 457 -12.69 22.35 15.40
CA THR A 457 -13.34 23.55 15.95
C THR A 457 -14.60 23.89 15.16
N LYS A 458 -14.50 23.95 13.83
CA LYS A 458 -15.66 24.17 12.94
C LYS A 458 -16.73 23.09 13.12
N HIS A 459 -16.32 21.83 13.25
CA HIS A 459 -17.23 20.71 13.48
C HIS A 459 -17.96 20.84 14.83
N ASN A 460 -17.25 21.20 15.90
CA ASN A 460 -17.83 21.43 17.22
C ASN A 460 -18.77 22.65 17.25
N ASP A 461 -18.39 23.75 16.61
CA ASP A 461 -19.25 24.95 16.52
C ASP A 461 -20.55 24.69 15.76
N GLY A 462 -20.52 23.83 14.74
CA GLY A 462 -21.72 23.37 14.03
C GLY A 462 -22.75 22.72 14.96
N LYS A 463 -22.31 22.01 16.02
CA LYS A 463 -23.19 21.40 17.02
C LYS A 463 -23.89 22.45 17.88
N ASN A 464 -23.21 23.56 18.20
CA ASN A 464 -23.78 24.64 19.00
C ASN A 464 -24.95 25.32 18.29
N ILE A 465 -24.89 25.52 16.97
CA ILE A 465 -25.95 26.19 16.21
C ILE A 465 -27.26 25.40 16.24
N PHE A 466 -27.19 24.07 16.13
CA PHE A 466 -28.37 23.20 16.22
C PHE A 466 -28.99 23.20 17.62
N PHE A 467 -28.18 23.16 18.68
CA PHE A 467 -28.67 23.28 20.06
C PHE A 467 -29.22 24.69 20.35
N ALA A 468 -28.55 25.72 19.84
CA ALA A 468 -28.91 27.12 20.04
C ALA A 468 -30.22 27.52 19.37
N ALA A 469 -30.59 26.88 18.26
CA ALA A 469 -31.84 27.14 17.52
C ALA A 469 -33.02 26.28 17.99
N ARG A 470 -32.77 25.17 18.70
CA ARG A 470 -33.82 24.23 19.15
C ARG A 470 -34.75 24.85 20.19
N THR A 471 -34.22 25.49 21.24
CA THR A 471 -35.04 26.10 22.30
C THR A 471 -35.97 27.20 21.78
N PRO A 472 -35.51 28.16 20.95
CA PRO A 472 -36.40 29.14 20.32
C PRO A 472 -37.45 28.50 19.42
N ALA A 473 -37.04 27.57 18.56
CA ALA A 473 -37.96 26.89 17.64
C ALA A 473 -39.07 26.15 18.40
N MET A 474 -38.74 25.51 19.53
CA MET A 474 -39.72 24.85 20.39
C MET A 474 -40.70 25.82 21.04
N LEU A 475 -40.20 26.91 21.62
CA LEU A 475 -41.06 27.93 22.21
C LEU A 475 -41.97 28.58 21.15
N PHE A 476 -41.47 28.83 19.94
CA PHE A 476 -42.28 29.28 18.81
C PHE A 476 -43.35 28.27 18.38
N ALA A 477 -43.00 26.98 18.32
CA ALA A 477 -43.95 25.92 17.97
C ALA A 477 -45.08 25.79 19.00
N VAL A 478 -44.75 25.86 20.30
CA VAL A 478 -45.75 25.86 21.39
C VAL A 478 -46.66 27.09 21.28
N MET A 479 -46.10 28.28 21.06
CA MET A 479 -46.89 29.50 20.86
C MET A 479 -47.84 29.37 19.66
N PHE A 480 -47.38 28.82 18.54
CA PHE A 480 -48.18 28.61 17.34
C PHE A 480 -49.33 27.62 17.57
N VAL A 481 -49.05 26.46 18.19
CA VAL A 481 -50.09 25.45 18.49
C VAL A 481 -51.13 26.02 19.44
N MET A 482 -50.71 26.69 20.52
CA MET A 482 -51.64 27.30 21.46
C MET A 482 -52.47 28.43 20.84
N TYR A 483 -51.91 29.17 19.87
CA TYR A 483 -52.65 30.18 19.11
C TYR A 483 -53.76 29.56 18.26
N VAL A 484 -53.44 28.48 17.52
CA VAL A 484 -54.44 27.77 16.70
C VAL A 484 -55.55 27.18 17.58
N VAL A 485 -55.20 26.53 18.70
CA VAL A 485 -56.18 25.97 19.64
C VAL A 485 -57.06 27.07 20.25
N SER A 486 -56.46 28.19 20.64
CA SER A 486 -57.19 29.36 21.16
C SER A 486 -58.18 29.92 20.13
N LEU A 487 -57.79 30.00 18.86
CA LEU A 487 -58.65 30.48 17.77
C LEU A 487 -59.86 29.56 17.55
N VAL A 488 -59.62 28.25 17.49
CA VAL A 488 -60.69 27.24 17.27
C VAL A 488 -61.64 27.19 18.47
N THR A 489 -61.11 27.12 19.69
CA THR A 489 -61.94 27.05 20.91
C THR A 489 -62.69 28.35 21.19
N GLY A 490 -62.10 29.49 20.84
CA GLY A 490 -62.76 30.79 20.85
C GLY A 490 -63.93 30.86 19.85
N PHE A 491 -63.76 30.30 18.65
CA PHE A 491 -64.82 30.21 17.65
C PHE A 491 -65.97 29.29 18.07
N VAL A 492 -65.66 28.16 18.71
CA VAL A 492 -66.66 27.20 19.23
C VAL A 492 -67.39 27.73 20.48
N GLY A 493 -66.90 28.81 21.11
CA GLY A 493 -67.52 29.44 22.27
C GLY A 493 -67.08 28.90 23.63
N ILE A 494 -66.00 28.10 23.68
CA ILE A 494 -65.43 27.57 24.94
C ILE A 494 -64.38 28.56 25.46
N SER A 495 -64.88 29.70 25.96
CA SER A 495 -64.05 30.86 26.35
C SER A 495 -63.00 30.53 27.43
N TYR A 496 -63.30 29.63 28.37
CA TYR A 496 -62.36 29.24 29.43
C TYR A 496 -61.11 28.54 28.89
N VAL A 497 -61.24 27.70 27.85
CA VAL A 497 -60.11 26.99 27.25
C VAL A 497 -59.26 27.94 26.41
N ALA A 498 -59.89 28.86 25.67
CA ALA A 498 -59.17 29.88 24.91
C ALA A 498 -58.32 30.80 25.82
N VAL A 499 -58.86 31.21 26.97
CA VAL A 499 -58.12 32.00 27.97
C VAL A 499 -56.92 31.22 28.53
N LEU A 500 -57.09 29.92 28.82
CA LEU A 500 -55.99 29.08 29.29
C LEU A 500 -54.88 28.93 28.23
N CYS A 501 -55.22 28.71 26.97
CA CYS A 501 -54.25 28.65 25.86
C CYS A 501 -53.49 29.97 25.68
N ASN A 502 -54.17 31.11 25.81
CA ASN A 502 -53.53 32.43 25.76
C ASN A 502 -52.59 32.67 26.95
N LEU A 503 -52.92 32.17 28.14
CA LEU A 503 -52.03 32.21 29.30
C LEU A 503 -50.74 31.40 29.05
N VAL A 504 -50.87 30.18 28.54
CA VAL A 504 -49.72 29.31 28.21
C VAL A 504 -48.84 29.97 27.14
N MET A 505 -49.45 30.60 26.14
CA MET A 505 -48.72 31.38 25.13
C MET A 505 -47.96 32.56 25.75
N GLY A 506 -48.58 33.29 26.68
CA GLY A 506 -47.93 34.38 27.41
C GLY A 506 -46.72 33.90 28.22
N VAL A 507 -46.82 32.73 28.86
CA VAL A 507 -45.70 32.10 29.58
C VAL A 507 -44.58 31.65 28.64
N ALA A 508 -44.93 31.09 27.47
CA ALA A 508 -43.92 30.71 26.47
C ALA A 508 -43.21 31.93 25.89
N LEU A 509 -43.92 33.05 25.67
CA LEU A 509 -43.34 34.30 25.18
C LEU A 509 -42.41 34.93 26.22
N THR A 510 -42.80 34.96 27.50
CA THR A 510 -41.92 35.47 28.56
C THR A 510 -40.70 34.58 28.74
N ALA A 511 -40.84 33.26 28.67
CA ALA A 511 -39.72 32.33 28.66
C ALA A 511 -38.77 32.57 27.48
N LEU A 512 -39.28 32.87 26.27
CA LEU A 512 -38.47 33.20 25.10
C LEU A 512 -37.72 34.53 25.28
N CYS A 513 -38.37 35.56 25.81
CA CYS A 513 -37.73 36.84 26.12
C CYS A 513 -36.65 36.69 27.21
N ILE A 514 -36.92 35.92 28.26
CA ILE A 514 -35.95 35.63 29.33
C ILE A 514 -34.78 34.83 28.76
N TRP A 515 -35.03 33.82 27.93
CA TRP A 515 -33.99 33.04 27.28
C TRP A 515 -33.13 33.91 26.37
N ALA A 516 -33.72 34.78 25.56
CA ALA A 516 -33.01 35.73 24.69
C ALA A 516 -32.16 36.72 25.52
N TYR A 517 -32.70 37.22 26.63
CA TYR A 517 -31.99 38.11 27.56
C TYR A 517 -30.83 37.41 28.27
N VAL A 518 -31.01 36.18 28.76
CA VAL A 518 -29.95 35.37 29.39
C VAL A 518 -28.84 35.09 28.39
N LYS A 519 -29.19 34.79 27.14
CA LYS A 519 -28.23 34.50 26.07
C LYS A 519 -27.48 35.75 25.59
N TYR A 520 -28.14 36.91 25.56
CA TYR A 520 -27.53 38.19 25.19
C TYR A 520 -26.69 38.80 26.32
N SER A 521 -27.19 38.78 27.56
CA SER A 521 -26.51 39.42 28.71
C SER A 521 -25.53 38.53 29.45
N GLY A 522 -25.63 37.20 29.29
CA GLY A 522 -24.82 36.21 30.00
C GLY A 522 -25.07 36.09 31.50
N LYS A 523 -26.02 36.87 32.07
CA LYS A 523 -26.41 36.82 33.49
C LYS A 523 -27.53 35.79 33.70
N PHE A 524 -27.58 35.16 34.88
CA PHE A 524 -28.59 34.16 35.27
C PHE A 524 -28.63 32.91 34.36
N ARG A 525 -27.45 32.33 34.08
CA ARG A 525 -27.29 31.14 33.23
C ARG A 525 -28.10 29.93 33.71
N ASP A 526 -28.32 29.82 35.02
CA ASP A 526 -29.12 28.72 35.61
C ASP A 526 -30.59 28.77 35.15
N VAL A 527 -31.17 29.96 34.99
CA VAL A 527 -32.54 30.13 34.49
C VAL A 527 -32.63 29.74 33.01
N GLY A 528 -31.64 30.11 32.20
CA GLY A 528 -31.55 29.69 30.80
C GLY A 528 -31.46 28.17 30.66
N ARG A 529 -30.68 27.52 31.54
CA ARG A 529 -30.52 26.07 31.57
C ARG A 529 -31.83 25.34 31.90
N VAL A 530 -32.60 25.86 32.85
CA VAL A 530 -33.93 25.30 33.19
C VAL A 530 -34.88 25.41 31.99
N ILE A 531 -34.86 26.53 31.27
CA ILE A 531 -35.69 26.71 30.05
C ILE A 531 -35.27 25.72 28.96
N ASP A 532 -33.96 25.49 28.76
CA ASP A 532 -33.46 24.52 27.80
C ASP A 532 -33.90 23.09 28.15
N ILE A 533 -33.82 22.68 29.44
CA ILE A 533 -34.28 21.36 29.92
C ILE A 533 -35.79 21.17 29.71
N VAL A 534 -36.59 22.21 29.98
CA VAL A 534 -38.05 22.16 29.77
C VAL A 534 -38.38 22.07 28.27
N ALA A 535 -37.66 22.79 27.41
CA ALA A 535 -37.85 22.68 25.96
C ALA A 535 -37.43 21.31 25.42
N GLU A 536 -36.37 20.71 25.97
CA GLU A 536 -35.89 19.37 25.60
C GLU A 536 -36.89 18.28 26.00
N THR A 537 -37.39 18.31 27.23
CA THR A 537 -38.43 17.37 27.69
C THR A 537 -39.72 17.49 26.88
N LEU A 538 -40.14 18.70 26.50
CA LEU A 538 -41.29 18.91 25.61
C LEU A 538 -41.04 18.37 24.19
N TRP A 539 -39.81 18.49 23.67
CA TRP A 539 -39.45 17.96 22.35
C TRP A 539 -39.52 16.44 22.33
N GLU A 540 -38.91 15.79 23.33
CA GLU A 540 -38.85 14.33 23.42
C GLU A 540 -40.18 13.68 23.77
N GLN A 541 -41.04 14.34 24.55
CA GLN A 541 -42.31 13.74 24.97
C GLN A 541 -43.47 14.01 24.03
N VAL A 542 -43.52 15.21 23.44
CA VAL A 542 -44.70 15.69 22.70
C VAL A 542 -44.42 15.74 21.21
N PHE A 543 -43.39 16.47 20.80
CA PHE A 543 -43.16 16.75 19.38
C PHE A 543 -42.55 15.56 18.62
N SER A 544 -41.58 14.84 19.18
CA SER A 544 -41.00 13.64 18.55
C SER A 544 -42.05 12.57 18.29
N LYS A 545 -42.92 12.30 19.29
CA LYS A 545 -44.02 11.33 19.18
C LYS A 545 -45.09 11.80 18.20
N LEU A 546 -45.46 13.08 18.21
CA LEU A 546 -46.38 13.63 17.21
C LEU A 546 -45.79 13.60 15.81
N PHE A 547 -44.49 13.83 15.66
CA PHE A 547 -43.79 13.79 14.38
C PHE A 547 -43.65 12.36 13.86
N GLU A 548 -43.39 11.37 14.72
CA GLU A 548 -43.44 9.94 14.36
C GLU A 548 -44.85 9.48 13.97
N VAL A 549 -45.88 9.95 14.67
CA VAL A 549 -47.28 9.66 14.33
C VAL A 549 -47.69 10.37 13.03
N ALA A 550 -47.23 11.59 12.78
CA ALA A 550 -47.46 12.30 11.53
C ALA A 550 -46.70 11.64 10.36
N ARG A 551 -45.45 11.22 10.58
CA ARG A 551 -44.61 10.53 9.60
C ARG A 551 -45.14 9.15 9.23
N SER A 552 -45.70 8.41 10.19
CA SER A 552 -46.36 7.12 9.94
C SER A 552 -47.74 7.24 9.30
N ARG A 553 -48.36 8.44 9.31
CA ARG A 553 -49.67 8.70 8.68
C ARG A 553 -49.60 9.44 7.34
N ILE A 554 -48.42 9.85 6.89
CA ILE A 554 -48.19 10.30 5.51
C ILE A 554 -47.82 9.05 4.69
N PRO A 555 -48.66 8.61 3.74
CA PRO A 555 -48.22 7.60 2.78
C PRO A 555 -47.14 8.27 1.93
N LEU A 556 -45.89 7.84 2.10
CA LEU A 556 -44.79 8.18 1.20
C LEU A 556 -45.03 7.43 -0.12
N GLY A 557 -45.99 7.93 -0.90
CA GLY A 557 -46.46 7.31 -2.13
C GLY A 557 -47.00 8.37 -3.08
N SER A 558 -46.16 9.34 -3.46
CA SER A 558 -46.32 10.12 -4.71
C SER A 558 -45.24 11.17 -5.00
N LEU A 559 -44.19 11.34 -4.18
CA LEU A 559 -43.10 12.27 -4.47
C LEU A 559 -41.72 11.62 -4.25
N ILE A 560 -41.49 10.51 -4.95
CA ILE A 560 -40.14 10.04 -5.26
C ILE A 560 -39.86 10.50 -6.68
N PRO A 561 -38.94 11.45 -6.92
CA PRO A 561 -38.30 11.53 -8.23
C PRO A 561 -37.48 10.26 -8.39
N VAL A 562 -37.77 9.51 -9.45
CA VAL A 562 -36.95 8.40 -9.95
C VAL A 562 -35.45 8.74 -9.84
N PRO A 563 -34.59 7.83 -9.36
CA PRO A 563 -33.16 8.06 -9.35
C PRO A 563 -32.69 8.25 -10.80
N ARG A 564 -32.17 9.44 -11.12
CA ARG A 564 -31.40 9.63 -12.34
C ARG A 564 -30.12 8.77 -12.25
N PRO A 565 -29.71 8.10 -13.32
CA PRO A 565 -28.46 7.35 -13.34
C PRO A 565 -27.28 8.29 -13.05
N ARG A 566 -26.29 7.74 -12.33
CA ARG A 566 -25.01 8.40 -12.00
C ARG A 566 -24.39 8.97 -13.28
N LEU A 567 -24.22 10.29 -13.32
CA LEU A 567 -23.26 10.93 -14.22
C LEU A 567 -21.91 10.92 -13.53
N ALA A 568 -20.93 10.33 -14.22
CA ALA A 568 -19.53 10.27 -13.84
C ALA A 568 -18.98 11.67 -13.50
N SER A 569 -18.19 11.75 -12.43
CA SER A 569 -17.34 12.90 -12.12
C SER A 569 -16.21 12.94 -13.14
N ASN A 570 -16.42 13.67 -14.24
CA ASN A 570 -15.35 13.93 -15.20
C ASN A 570 -14.42 15.01 -14.64
N ASN A 571 -13.17 14.63 -14.44
CA ASN A 571 -12.07 15.51 -14.08
C ASN A 571 -11.75 16.49 -15.22
N ASN A 572 -11.39 17.70 -14.80
CA ASN A 572 -10.51 18.68 -15.44
C ASN A 572 -9.92 18.31 -16.83
N VAL A 573 -10.45 18.93 -17.88
CA VAL A 573 -9.67 19.26 -19.09
C VAL A 573 -9.23 20.71 -18.98
N LYS A 574 -7.97 20.92 -18.56
CA LYS A 574 -7.25 22.17 -18.84
C LYS A 574 -6.96 22.21 -20.34
N LYS A 575 -7.57 23.16 -21.05
CA LYS A 575 -7.13 23.56 -22.39
C LYS A 575 -5.79 24.30 -22.29
N LYS A 576 -4.79 23.76 -22.97
CA LYS A 576 -3.69 24.53 -23.56
C LYS A 576 -4.27 25.59 -24.50
N ASN A 577 -3.85 26.82 -24.31
CA ASN A 577 -3.45 27.72 -25.40
C ASN A 577 -2.02 28.15 -25.08
#